data_AF-A0A8J4FI33-F1
#
_entry.id   AF-A0A8J4FI33-F1
#
_cell.length_a   1.000
_cell.length_b   1.000
_cell.length_c   1.000
_cell.angle_alpha   90.00
_cell.angle_beta   90.00
_cell.angle_gamma   90.00
#
_symmetry.space_group_name_H-M   'P 1'
#
loop_
_entity.id
_entity.type
_entity.pdbx_description
1 polymer ?
#
loop_
_entity_poly.entity_id
_entity_poly.type
_entity_poly.pdbx_seq_one_letter_code
_entity_poly.pdbx_strand_id
1 'polypeptide(L)'
;MLYAALAGTSARLLLAWSGIGASLAWRIEVSTTANSNLELREGLALLRLGISPYIGTSCRTPPLTLWLYGALADHDLLYVLPNTILDLLAASLLYRLASSLLNCPRYRGKSADAFEDAPVDASLRIGSANGRRSALPSALAWAYLLNPFMLAASAGGTTSSLENLALVTTLYGACTAHPVLAVLGLAAATYMSLHAAVMLLPAACLLAYGPEDVVTPLRLLGPCHNGSARISGASGAAVNAALGSCDGGTEDSRGKAATTLPKDGELLNEHQQEQQQEQQQEQQQVKAQHELIKEINREAAGEARDNLSGRAALETRSLPQPSAPLPPPQPRPSFPVLPWRQLLQCTLLAASMLVLLVCASDLYLLSVPTPAAIEVHADADGGSTTMCILGAAKQLLTRPPASTGTAASEVARRLAAAGDWLASCWAVRVYSSQVLLDDATPNVGQWWYLAMEAFDDTKTYIRVMAHSLLFALAPPLAMRLGVRRPLALFLIQLLCLGFLKPYPSVADLGLTVPLLLLLGRQQLAALRLRLLLPASLALLGVLGPAMQRMWLSYESANSNFFYSITLLYGLWQVVLLGQVLGLTLWVDRLARGKERLLDEQLDGRRQGAPTSTTAPDADGAKS
;
A
#
# COMPACT_ATOMS: atom_id res chain seq x y z
N MET A 1 -12.29 -20.22 -6.38
CA MET A 1 -12.75 -19.07 -7.19
C MET A 1 -14.25 -19.09 -7.38
N LEU A 2 -14.83 -20.09 -8.04
CA LEU A 2 -16.29 -20.14 -8.32
C LEU A 2 -17.17 -19.91 -7.08
N TYR A 3 -16.93 -20.63 -5.98
CA TYR A 3 -17.69 -20.44 -4.74
C TYR A 3 -17.57 -19.02 -4.15
N ALA A 4 -16.35 -18.45 -4.17
CA ALA A 4 -16.12 -17.09 -3.68
C ALA A 4 -16.85 -16.06 -4.56
N ALA A 5 -16.85 -16.27 -5.89
CA ALA A 5 -17.59 -15.45 -6.84
C ALA A 5 -19.10 -15.53 -6.57
N LEU A 6 -19.67 -16.73 -6.48
CA LEU A 6 -21.09 -16.92 -6.19
C LEU A 6 -21.50 -16.27 -4.86
N ALA A 7 -20.74 -16.49 -3.80
CA ALA A 7 -21.01 -15.90 -2.49
C ALA A 7 -20.88 -14.35 -2.53
N GLY A 8 -19.83 -13.81 -3.14
CA GLY A 8 -19.60 -12.38 -3.25
C GLY A 8 -20.65 -11.66 -4.09
N THR A 9 -21.07 -12.26 -5.21
CA THR A 9 -22.16 -11.76 -6.05
C THR A 9 -23.49 -11.82 -5.31
N SER A 10 -23.80 -12.94 -4.66
CA SER A 10 -25.03 -13.09 -3.90
C SER A 10 -25.11 -12.07 -2.77
N ALA A 11 -24.02 -11.85 -2.03
CA ALA A 11 -23.96 -10.85 -0.96
C ALA A 11 -24.23 -9.42 -1.48
N ARG A 12 -23.64 -9.03 -2.61
CA ARG A 12 -23.86 -7.71 -3.23
C ARG A 12 -25.31 -7.52 -3.66
N LEU A 13 -25.88 -8.53 -4.34
CA LEU A 13 -27.27 -8.48 -4.78
C LEU A 13 -28.26 -8.47 -3.61
N LEU A 14 -27.99 -9.23 -2.55
CA LEU A 14 -28.81 -9.21 -1.33
C LEU A 14 -28.75 -7.85 -0.62
N LEU A 15 -27.58 -7.22 -0.54
CA LEU A 15 -27.44 -5.88 0.03
C LEU A 15 -28.18 -4.83 -0.81
N ALA A 16 -28.09 -4.91 -2.14
CA ALA A 16 -28.85 -4.06 -3.06
C ALA A 16 -30.37 -4.24 -2.84
N TRP A 17 -30.82 -5.49 -2.82
CA TRP A 17 -32.23 -5.86 -2.65
C TRP A 17 -32.80 -5.44 -1.29
N SER A 18 -31.98 -5.47 -0.24
CA SER A 18 -32.39 -5.05 1.11
C SER A 18 -32.69 -3.55 1.25
N GLY A 19 -32.35 -2.74 0.24
CA GLY A 19 -32.50 -1.27 0.30
C GLY A 19 -31.42 -0.56 1.13
N ILE A 20 -30.55 -1.30 1.84
CA ILE A 20 -29.43 -0.75 2.62
C ILE A 20 -28.48 0.08 1.74
N GLY A 21 -28.35 -0.28 0.45
CA GLY A 21 -27.52 0.44 -0.51
C GLY A 21 -27.87 1.93 -0.63
N ALA A 22 -29.15 2.29 -0.59
CA ALA A 22 -29.57 3.70 -0.60
C ALA A 22 -29.09 4.45 0.65
N SER A 23 -29.12 3.82 1.83
CA SER A 23 -28.57 4.41 3.05
C SER A 23 -27.05 4.53 3.00
N LEU A 24 -26.36 3.53 2.44
CA LEU A 24 -24.90 3.54 2.29
C LEU A 24 -24.40 4.57 1.28
N ALA A 25 -25.17 4.89 0.23
CA ALA A 25 -24.83 5.94 -0.73
C ALA A 25 -24.71 7.33 -0.09
N TRP A 26 -25.41 7.58 1.01
CA TRP A 26 -25.35 8.82 1.80
C TRP A 26 -24.34 8.77 2.95
N ARG A 27 -23.66 7.64 3.17
CA ARG A 27 -22.63 7.51 4.20
C ARG A 27 -21.33 8.09 3.69
N ILE A 28 -20.85 9.13 4.37
CA ILE A 28 -19.61 9.84 4.04
C ILE A 28 -18.35 8.96 4.18
N GLU A 29 -18.44 7.86 4.91
CA GLU A 29 -17.36 6.88 5.03
C GLU A 29 -17.21 6.03 3.75
N VAL A 30 -18.31 5.80 3.05
CA VAL A 30 -18.39 4.94 1.86
C VAL A 30 -18.32 5.79 0.59
N SER A 31 -19.16 6.82 0.53
CA SER A 31 -19.36 7.71 -0.60
C SER A 31 -18.78 9.09 -0.27
N THR A 32 -17.72 9.45 -0.98
CA THR A 32 -17.04 10.75 -0.92
C THR A 32 -17.19 11.45 -2.27
N THR A 33 -16.84 12.73 -2.32
CA THR A 33 -16.85 13.54 -3.55
C THR A 33 -15.98 12.95 -4.68
N ALA A 34 -15.01 12.10 -4.35
CA ALA A 34 -14.16 11.44 -5.33
C ALA A 34 -14.78 10.16 -5.93
N ASN A 35 -15.74 9.51 -5.26
CA ASN A 35 -16.27 8.20 -5.67
C ASN A 35 -17.81 8.09 -5.63
N SER A 36 -18.52 9.21 -5.43
CA SER A 36 -19.96 9.26 -5.19
C SER A 36 -20.80 8.82 -6.40
N ASN A 37 -21.75 7.90 -6.16
CA ASN A 37 -22.78 7.53 -7.13
C ASN A 37 -23.84 8.62 -7.30
N LEU A 38 -24.08 9.43 -6.26
CA LEU A 38 -25.06 10.51 -6.31
C LEU A 38 -24.61 11.61 -7.26
N GLU A 39 -23.34 12.02 -7.17
CA GLU A 39 -22.74 12.97 -8.13
C GLU A 39 -22.71 12.42 -9.55
N LEU A 40 -22.48 11.11 -9.70
CA LEU A 40 -22.52 10.43 -10.99
C LEU A 40 -23.93 10.48 -11.61
N ARG A 41 -24.96 10.17 -10.82
CA ARG A 41 -26.37 10.24 -11.26
C ARG A 41 -26.78 11.67 -11.62
N GLU A 42 -26.39 12.64 -10.81
CA GLU A 42 -26.62 14.06 -11.09
C GLU A 42 -25.92 14.49 -12.39
N GLY A 43 -24.66 14.08 -12.58
CA GLY A 43 -23.93 14.34 -13.82
C GLY A 43 -24.59 13.74 -15.06
N LEU A 44 -25.14 12.52 -14.95
CA LEU A 44 -25.90 11.89 -16.03
C LEU A 44 -27.24 12.59 -16.29
N ALA A 45 -27.92 13.06 -15.24
CA ALA A 45 -29.16 13.82 -15.37
C ALA A 45 -28.90 15.14 -16.12
N LEU A 46 -27.82 15.86 -15.79
CA LEU A 46 -27.40 17.08 -16.50
C LEU A 46 -27.07 16.81 -17.97
N LEU A 47 -26.33 15.74 -18.25
CA LEU A 47 -26.03 15.33 -19.64
C LEU A 47 -27.31 15.06 -20.45
N ARG A 48 -28.31 14.42 -19.84
CA ARG A 48 -29.61 14.17 -20.48
C ARG A 48 -30.42 15.43 -20.73
N LEU A 49 -30.16 16.51 -20.00
CA LEU A 49 -30.74 17.83 -20.22
C LEU A 49 -29.95 18.66 -21.25
N GLY A 50 -28.85 18.14 -21.79
CA GLY A 50 -27.97 18.87 -22.71
C GLY A 50 -27.04 19.86 -22.01
N ILE A 51 -26.94 19.80 -20.67
CA ILE A 51 -26.09 20.66 -19.86
C ILE A 51 -24.80 19.91 -19.54
N SER A 52 -23.64 20.53 -19.75
CA SER A 52 -22.37 19.91 -19.37
C SER A 52 -22.30 19.76 -17.84
N PRO A 53 -22.05 18.55 -17.31
CA PRO A 53 -22.00 18.29 -15.88
C PRO A 53 -20.80 18.96 -15.19
N TYR A 54 -19.83 19.46 -15.97
CA TYR A 54 -18.58 20.05 -15.49
C TYR A 54 -18.59 21.59 -15.45
N ILE A 55 -19.71 22.24 -15.78
CA ILE A 55 -19.84 23.71 -15.67
C ILE A 55 -19.84 24.13 -14.19
N GLY A 56 -20.48 23.32 -13.33
CA GLY A 56 -20.57 23.55 -11.89
C GLY A 56 -19.79 22.55 -11.05
N THR A 57 -20.17 22.45 -9.77
CA THR A 57 -19.59 21.53 -8.79
C THR A 57 -20.42 20.25 -8.60
N SER A 58 -21.42 20.01 -9.44
CA SER A 58 -22.38 18.90 -9.30
C SER A 58 -21.76 17.52 -9.58
N CYS A 59 -20.74 17.45 -10.44
CA CYS A 59 -20.15 16.18 -10.85
C CYS A 59 -18.62 16.29 -10.96
N ARG A 60 -17.92 15.52 -10.11
CA ARG A 60 -16.45 15.41 -10.12
C ARG A 60 -15.96 14.08 -10.71
N THR A 61 -16.83 13.32 -11.35
CA THR A 61 -16.45 12.03 -11.96
C THR A 61 -16.02 12.20 -13.43
N PRO A 62 -14.92 11.57 -13.88
CA PRO A 62 -14.49 11.62 -15.27
C PRO A 62 -15.54 11.06 -16.26
N PRO A 63 -15.59 11.53 -17.53
CA PRO A 63 -16.66 11.19 -18.46
C PRO A 63 -16.76 9.70 -18.80
N LEU A 64 -15.63 8.98 -18.89
CA LEU A 64 -15.66 7.54 -19.16
C LEU A 64 -16.30 6.74 -18.02
N THR A 65 -16.23 7.26 -16.79
CA THR A 65 -16.94 6.68 -15.65
C THR A 65 -18.44 6.88 -15.80
N LEU A 66 -18.88 8.06 -16.24
CA LEU A 66 -20.28 8.32 -16.57
C LEU A 66 -20.78 7.34 -17.65
N TRP A 67 -19.99 7.12 -18.71
CA TRP A 67 -20.32 6.14 -19.75
C TRP A 67 -20.47 4.71 -19.20
N LEU A 68 -19.51 4.28 -18.37
CA LEU A 68 -19.48 2.90 -17.84
C LEU A 68 -20.67 2.60 -16.92
N TYR A 69 -21.07 3.55 -16.08
CA TYR A 69 -22.17 3.36 -15.13
C TYR A 69 -23.53 3.83 -15.68
N GLY A 70 -23.54 4.66 -16.73
CA GLY A 70 -24.73 5.42 -17.13
C GLY A 70 -25.93 4.59 -17.58
N ALA A 71 -25.71 3.42 -18.18
CA ALA A 71 -26.80 2.55 -18.60
C ALA A 71 -27.57 1.92 -17.42
N LEU A 72 -26.91 1.77 -16.27
CA LEU A 72 -27.43 1.04 -15.11
C LEU A 72 -27.65 1.95 -13.89
N ALA A 73 -27.21 3.20 -13.95
CA ALA A 73 -27.17 4.12 -12.82
C ALA A 73 -28.56 4.38 -12.22
N ASP A 74 -29.62 4.49 -13.02
CA ASP A 74 -30.97 4.82 -12.55
C ASP A 74 -31.81 3.62 -12.10
N HIS A 75 -31.32 2.41 -12.34
CA HIS A 75 -32.07 1.21 -11.96
C HIS A 75 -31.88 0.90 -10.47
N ASP A 76 -32.98 0.67 -9.75
CA ASP A 76 -32.97 0.45 -8.29
C ASP A 76 -32.14 -0.76 -7.82
N LEU A 77 -32.07 -1.82 -8.62
CA LEU A 77 -31.30 -3.03 -8.28
C LEU A 77 -30.05 -3.22 -9.15
N LEU A 78 -30.11 -2.80 -10.41
CA LEU A 78 -29.08 -3.12 -11.39
C LEU A 78 -27.86 -2.17 -11.30
N TYR A 79 -27.97 -1.05 -10.59
CA TYR A 79 -26.86 -0.12 -10.39
C TYR A 79 -25.62 -0.76 -9.73
N VAL A 80 -25.80 -1.88 -9.01
CA VAL A 80 -24.72 -2.62 -8.34
C VAL A 80 -23.94 -3.55 -9.30
N LEU A 81 -24.48 -3.84 -10.49
CA LEU A 81 -23.87 -4.77 -11.44
C LEU A 81 -22.50 -4.32 -11.96
N PRO A 82 -22.27 -3.05 -12.36
CA PRO A 82 -20.95 -2.59 -12.78
C PRO A 82 -19.89 -2.88 -11.71
N ASN A 83 -20.15 -2.51 -10.46
CA ASN A 83 -19.25 -2.78 -9.33
C ASN A 83 -19.05 -4.27 -9.10
N THR A 84 -20.11 -5.08 -9.19
CA THR A 84 -20.01 -6.52 -9.02
C THR A 84 -19.12 -7.16 -10.08
N ILE A 85 -19.25 -6.74 -11.34
CA ILE A 85 -18.41 -7.23 -12.44
C ILE A 85 -16.96 -6.81 -12.23
N LEU A 86 -16.72 -5.53 -11.90
CA LEU A 86 -15.38 -5.00 -11.65
C LEU A 86 -14.69 -5.73 -10.48
N ASP A 87 -15.40 -5.97 -9.38
CA ASP A 87 -14.89 -6.70 -8.23
C ASP A 87 -14.59 -8.17 -8.54
N LEU A 88 -15.42 -8.83 -9.35
CA LEU A 88 -15.17 -10.20 -9.82
C LEU A 88 -13.93 -10.26 -10.71
N LEU A 89 -13.75 -9.28 -11.60
CA LEU A 89 -12.56 -9.15 -12.42
C LEU A 89 -11.32 -8.93 -11.55
N ALA A 90 -11.38 -8.02 -10.57
CA ALA A 90 -10.29 -7.75 -9.65
C ALA A 90 -9.93 -9.01 -8.84
N ALA A 91 -10.91 -9.70 -8.27
CA ALA A 91 -10.71 -10.97 -7.56
C ALA A 91 -10.12 -12.06 -8.46
N SER A 92 -10.52 -12.12 -9.74
CA SER A 92 -9.96 -13.08 -10.69
C SER A 92 -8.50 -12.80 -11.02
N LEU A 93 -8.12 -11.53 -11.16
CA LEU A 93 -6.74 -11.10 -11.35
C LEU A 93 -5.89 -11.39 -10.11
N LEU A 94 -6.42 -11.12 -8.91
CA LEU A 94 -5.77 -11.48 -7.65
C LEU A 94 -5.57 -12.99 -7.49
N TYR A 95 -6.58 -13.79 -7.85
CA TYR A 95 -6.47 -15.26 -7.85
C TYR A 95 -5.37 -15.73 -8.82
N ARG A 96 -5.31 -15.17 -10.03
CA ARG A 96 -4.29 -15.47 -11.04
C ARG A 96 -2.90 -15.01 -10.59
N LEU A 97 -2.80 -13.82 -10.00
CA LEU A 97 -1.58 -13.28 -9.41
C LEU A 97 -1.01 -14.26 -8.38
N ALA A 98 -1.81 -14.61 -7.36
CA ALA A 98 -1.38 -15.52 -6.30
C ALA A 98 -1.00 -16.90 -6.86
N SER A 99 -1.73 -17.40 -7.86
CA SER A 99 -1.40 -18.67 -8.52
C SER A 99 -0.09 -18.59 -9.30
N SER A 100 0.16 -17.49 -10.01
CA SER A 100 1.38 -17.25 -10.77
C SER A 100 2.60 -17.14 -9.85
N LEU A 101 2.47 -16.39 -8.75
CA LEU A 101 3.52 -16.25 -7.74
C LEU A 101 3.90 -17.61 -7.11
N LEU A 102 2.94 -18.52 -6.92
CA LEU A 102 3.17 -19.85 -6.34
C LEU A 102 3.68 -20.90 -7.35
N ASN A 103 3.29 -20.82 -8.62
CA ASN A 103 3.60 -21.83 -9.64
C ASN A 103 4.93 -21.60 -10.36
N CYS A 104 5.60 -20.48 -10.13
CA CYS A 104 6.90 -20.21 -10.73
C CYS A 104 7.91 -21.34 -10.37
N PRO A 105 8.56 -22.01 -11.35
CA PRO A 105 9.45 -23.17 -11.11
C PRO A 105 10.60 -22.90 -10.13
N ARG A 106 11.03 -21.63 -10.02
CA ARG A 106 11.98 -21.15 -9.00
C ARG A 106 11.56 -21.43 -7.55
N TYR A 107 10.26 -21.62 -7.29
CA TYR A 107 9.66 -21.78 -5.97
C TYR A 107 9.39 -23.25 -5.60
N ARG A 108 9.45 -24.17 -6.58
CA ARG A 108 9.11 -25.60 -6.40
C ARG A 108 10.31 -26.46 -5.99
N GLY A 109 11.53 -26.05 -6.32
CA GLY A 109 12.69 -26.96 -6.45
C GLY A 109 13.61 -27.18 -5.25
N LYS A 110 13.29 -26.76 -4.01
CA LYS A 110 14.15 -27.02 -2.84
C LYS A 110 13.44 -27.38 -1.53
N SER A 111 12.11 -27.54 -1.56
CA SER A 111 11.29 -27.77 -0.35
C SER A 111 10.72 -29.18 -0.22
N ALA A 112 10.74 -30.00 -1.27
CA ALA A 112 10.24 -31.37 -1.19
C ALA A 112 11.28 -32.31 -0.56
N ASP A 113 12.53 -32.21 -0.99
CA ASP A 113 13.55 -33.22 -0.64
C ASP A 113 14.29 -32.93 0.68
N ALA A 114 14.06 -31.76 1.31
CA ALA A 114 14.72 -31.38 2.57
C ALA A 114 13.81 -31.44 3.81
N PHE A 115 12.53 -31.82 3.63
CA PHE A 115 11.54 -31.92 4.72
C PHE A 115 11.33 -33.36 5.21
N GLU A 116 11.98 -34.36 4.61
CA GLU A 116 11.84 -35.76 5.04
C GLU A 116 12.53 -36.06 6.39
N ASP A 117 13.50 -35.25 6.83
CA ASP A 117 14.38 -35.62 7.96
C ASP A 117 14.12 -34.93 9.32
N ALA A 118 13.00 -34.20 9.51
CA ALA A 118 12.72 -33.52 10.79
C ALA A 118 11.54 -34.18 11.57
N PRO A 119 11.74 -34.64 12.83
CA PRO A 119 10.66 -35.22 13.63
C PRO A 119 9.90 -34.09 14.35
N VAL A 120 8.78 -33.64 13.78
CA VAL A 120 7.86 -32.69 14.45
C VAL A 120 6.42 -33.15 14.27
N ASP A 121 5.67 -33.09 15.37
CA ASP A 121 4.33 -33.60 15.61
C ASP A 121 3.34 -33.52 14.44
N ALA A 122 2.68 -34.65 14.20
CA ALA A 122 1.81 -34.92 13.06
C ALA A 122 0.47 -34.12 13.04
N SER A 123 0.17 -33.31 14.07
CA SER A 123 -1.11 -32.59 14.19
C SER A 123 -1.15 -31.23 13.48
N LEU A 124 -0.01 -30.66 13.08
CA LEU A 124 0.08 -29.39 12.34
C LEU A 124 0.36 -29.57 10.83
N ARG A 125 0.35 -30.82 10.35
CA ARG A 125 0.54 -31.18 8.94
C ARG A 125 -0.72 -30.90 8.10
N ILE A 126 -1.06 -29.63 7.88
CA ILE A 126 -1.80 -29.23 6.66
C ILE A 126 -0.77 -29.05 5.54
N GLY A 127 -0.19 -30.18 5.16
CA GLY A 127 0.91 -30.30 4.21
C GLY A 127 1.17 -31.79 4.00
N SER A 128 0.10 -32.49 3.60
CA SER A 128 0.10 -33.90 3.30
C SER A 128 1.06 -34.20 2.17
N ALA A 129 1.72 -35.35 2.29
CA ALA A 129 2.30 -36.21 1.28
C ALA A 129 1.35 -36.59 0.10
N ASN A 130 0.46 -35.68 -0.31
CA ASN A 130 -0.53 -35.84 -1.37
C ASN A 130 -0.81 -34.46 -1.96
N GLY A 131 -0.15 -34.09 -3.07
CA GLY A 131 -0.58 -33.11 -4.11
C GLY A 131 -1.52 -31.92 -3.79
N ARG A 132 -1.62 -31.42 -2.55
CA ARG A 132 -2.60 -30.41 -2.14
C ARG A 132 -2.12 -29.04 -2.60
N ARG A 133 -2.88 -28.45 -3.53
CA ARG A 133 -2.70 -27.07 -4.00
C ARG A 133 -2.77 -26.09 -2.83
N SER A 134 -1.90 -25.08 -2.82
CA SER A 134 -1.92 -24.01 -1.81
C SER A 134 -3.27 -23.29 -1.80
N ALA A 135 -3.80 -23.04 -0.60
CA ALA A 135 -5.10 -22.37 -0.40
C ALA A 135 -5.03 -20.84 -0.55
N LEU A 136 -3.84 -20.24 -0.72
CA LEU A 136 -3.65 -18.79 -0.78
C LEU A 136 -4.45 -18.11 -1.91
N PRO A 137 -4.46 -18.60 -3.18
CA PRO A 137 -5.22 -17.96 -4.24
C PRO A 137 -6.71 -17.91 -3.93
N SER A 138 -7.27 -19.01 -3.40
CA SER A 138 -8.66 -19.04 -2.95
C SER A 138 -8.91 -18.11 -1.77
N ALA A 139 -8.01 -18.08 -0.78
CA ALA A 139 -8.16 -17.22 0.40
C ALA A 139 -8.16 -15.74 0.02
N LEU A 140 -7.30 -15.32 -0.93
CA LEU A 140 -7.25 -13.95 -1.42
C LEU A 140 -8.55 -13.54 -2.12
N ALA A 141 -9.11 -14.42 -2.96
CA ALA A 141 -10.40 -14.17 -3.61
C ALA A 141 -11.55 -14.04 -2.60
N TRP A 142 -11.60 -14.91 -1.58
CA TRP A 142 -12.57 -14.81 -0.49
C TRP A 142 -12.41 -13.53 0.32
N ALA A 143 -11.17 -13.21 0.71
CA ALA A 143 -10.85 -12.04 1.52
C ALA A 143 -11.23 -10.73 0.82
N TYR A 144 -11.09 -10.65 -0.51
CA TYR A 144 -11.48 -9.47 -1.28
C TYR A 144 -13.00 -9.41 -1.54
N LEU A 145 -13.61 -10.50 -2.01
CA LEU A 145 -15.03 -10.49 -2.40
C LEU A 145 -15.99 -10.37 -1.22
N LEU A 146 -15.62 -10.91 -0.05
CA LEU A 146 -16.41 -10.78 1.19
C LEU A 146 -15.86 -9.71 2.13
N ASN A 147 -14.98 -8.82 1.65
CA ASN A 147 -14.52 -7.70 2.45
C ASN A 147 -15.72 -6.77 2.75
N PRO A 148 -16.04 -6.48 4.03
CA PRO A 148 -17.17 -5.60 4.37
C PRO A 148 -17.06 -4.22 3.73
N PHE A 149 -15.85 -3.69 3.56
CA PHE A 149 -15.65 -2.39 2.91
C PHE A 149 -15.94 -2.44 1.41
N MET A 150 -15.56 -3.52 0.73
CA MET A 150 -15.88 -3.70 -0.70
C MET A 150 -17.37 -3.97 -0.91
N LEU A 151 -18.00 -4.74 -0.02
CA LEU A 151 -19.45 -4.95 -0.03
C LEU A 151 -20.21 -3.64 0.18
N ALA A 152 -19.77 -2.82 1.14
CA ALA A 152 -20.37 -1.51 1.40
C ALA A 152 -20.18 -0.54 0.21
N ALA A 153 -18.98 -0.48 -0.38
CA ALA A 153 -18.69 0.33 -1.57
C ALA A 153 -19.56 -0.08 -2.76
N SER A 154 -19.63 -1.39 -3.03
CA SER A 154 -20.45 -1.95 -4.11
C SER A 154 -21.94 -1.67 -3.89
N ALA A 155 -22.45 -1.89 -2.67
CA ALA A 155 -23.84 -1.62 -2.31
C ALA A 155 -24.17 -0.11 -2.32
N GLY A 156 -23.24 0.76 -1.93
CA GLY A 156 -23.37 2.22 -2.07
C GLY A 156 -23.27 2.72 -3.51
N GLY A 157 -22.90 1.84 -4.45
CA GLY A 157 -22.77 2.16 -5.88
C GLY A 157 -21.55 3.02 -6.20
N THR A 158 -20.55 3.07 -5.32
CA THR A 158 -19.40 3.96 -5.49
C THR A 158 -18.48 3.50 -6.60
N THR A 159 -17.71 4.41 -7.18
CA THR A 159 -16.79 4.10 -8.29
C THR A 159 -15.47 3.46 -7.83
N SER A 160 -15.29 3.20 -6.52
CA SER A 160 -14.07 2.65 -5.94
C SER A 160 -13.67 1.27 -6.48
N SER A 161 -14.63 0.45 -6.89
CA SER A 161 -14.35 -0.85 -7.53
C SER A 161 -13.57 -0.70 -8.83
N LEU A 162 -13.77 0.42 -9.56
CA LEU A 162 -13.04 0.71 -10.80
C LEU A 162 -11.58 1.10 -10.51
N GLU A 163 -11.34 2.00 -9.54
CA GLU A 163 -9.99 2.37 -9.09
C GLU A 163 -9.24 1.13 -8.57
N ASN A 164 -9.92 0.28 -7.79
CA ASN A 164 -9.35 -0.96 -7.27
C ASN A 164 -8.98 -1.97 -8.37
N LEU A 165 -9.85 -2.18 -9.37
CA LEU A 165 -9.52 -3.03 -10.52
C LEU A 165 -8.29 -2.50 -11.27
N ALA A 166 -8.22 -1.18 -11.46
CA ALA A 166 -7.10 -0.53 -12.14
C ALA A 166 -5.78 -0.75 -11.39
N LEU A 167 -5.76 -0.56 -10.06
CA LEU A 167 -4.61 -0.83 -9.19
C LEU A 167 -4.20 -2.31 -9.17
N VAL A 168 -5.17 -3.23 -9.13
CA VAL A 168 -4.91 -4.67 -9.22
C VAL A 168 -4.32 -5.04 -10.58
N THR A 169 -4.78 -4.40 -11.65
CA THR A 169 -4.25 -4.58 -13.02
C THR A 169 -2.80 -4.10 -13.09
N THR A 170 -2.48 -2.96 -12.46
CA THR A 170 -1.09 -2.49 -12.30
C THR A 170 -0.22 -3.53 -11.61
N LEU A 171 -0.67 -4.03 -10.45
CA LEU A 171 0.07 -5.03 -9.68
C LEU A 171 0.28 -6.32 -10.48
N TYR A 172 -0.78 -6.84 -11.11
CA TYR A 172 -0.72 -8.04 -11.92
C TYR A 172 0.22 -7.90 -13.13
N GLY A 173 0.11 -6.81 -13.88
CA GLY A 173 1.02 -6.52 -15.00
C GLY A 173 2.47 -6.40 -14.54
N ALA A 174 2.70 -5.72 -13.42
CA ALA A 174 4.05 -5.52 -12.88
C ALA A 174 4.68 -6.83 -12.40
N CYS A 175 3.93 -7.66 -11.66
CA CYS A 175 4.43 -8.95 -11.17
C CYS A 175 4.63 -9.99 -12.28
N THR A 176 3.88 -9.92 -13.36
CA THR A 176 4.02 -10.82 -14.52
C THR A 176 4.99 -10.28 -15.59
N ALA A 177 5.68 -9.18 -15.32
CA ALA A 177 6.62 -8.52 -16.23
C ALA A 177 6.01 -8.05 -17.57
N HIS A 178 4.72 -7.67 -17.57
CA HIS A 178 4.03 -7.07 -18.72
C HIS A 178 3.89 -5.55 -18.51
N PRO A 179 4.82 -4.72 -19.02
CA PRO A 179 4.84 -3.28 -18.74
C PRO A 179 3.60 -2.55 -19.28
N VAL A 180 3.12 -2.93 -20.46
CA VAL A 180 1.92 -2.32 -21.07
C VAL A 180 0.69 -2.51 -20.20
N LEU A 181 0.47 -3.74 -19.69
CA LEU A 181 -0.67 -4.03 -18.81
C LEU A 181 -0.56 -3.29 -17.48
N ALA A 182 0.65 -3.25 -16.91
CA ALA A 182 0.92 -2.56 -15.65
C ALA A 182 0.60 -1.06 -15.76
N VAL A 183 1.10 -0.44 -16.84
CA VAL A 183 0.96 0.99 -17.10
C VAL A 183 -0.47 1.35 -17.52
N LEU A 184 -1.16 0.48 -18.27
CA LEU A 184 -2.58 0.68 -18.59
C LEU A 184 -3.44 0.72 -17.32
N GLY A 185 -3.21 -0.21 -16.38
CA GLY A 185 -3.87 -0.18 -15.07
C GLY A 185 -3.54 1.09 -14.28
N LEU A 186 -2.28 1.54 -14.33
CA LEU A 186 -1.84 2.72 -13.59
C LEU A 186 -2.42 4.01 -14.19
N ALA A 187 -2.49 4.11 -15.51
CA ALA A 187 -3.12 5.20 -16.22
C ALA A 187 -4.63 5.25 -15.92
N ALA A 188 -5.31 4.09 -15.93
CA ALA A 188 -6.73 4.02 -15.56
C ALA A 188 -6.96 4.44 -14.09
N ALA A 189 -6.09 4.04 -13.16
CA ALA A 189 -6.19 4.46 -11.75
C ALA A 189 -5.95 5.96 -11.60
N THR A 190 -4.93 6.50 -12.29
CA THR A 190 -4.60 7.94 -12.27
C THR A 190 -5.69 8.79 -12.93
N TYR A 191 -6.37 8.25 -13.93
CA TYR A 191 -7.52 8.89 -14.57
C TYR A 191 -8.75 8.94 -13.64
N MET A 192 -8.91 8.02 -12.70
CA MET A 192 -9.96 8.12 -11.67
C MET A 192 -9.55 9.09 -10.55
N SER A 193 -8.30 8.97 -10.10
CA SER A 193 -7.77 9.65 -8.93
C SER A 193 -6.32 10.02 -9.19
N LEU A 194 -6.04 11.33 -9.29
CA LEU A 194 -4.71 11.83 -9.65
C LEU A 194 -3.61 11.31 -8.70
N HIS A 195 -3.97 11.10 -7.44
CA HIS A 195 -3.09 10.62 -6.38
C HIS A 195 -2.55 9.21 -6.63
N ALA A 196 -3.25 8.38 -7.42
CA ALA A 196 -2.78 7.05 -7.80
C ALA A 196 -1.47 7.10 -8.61
N ALA A 197 -1.10 8.25 -9.19
CA ALA A 197 0.19 8.44 -9.86
C ALA A 197 1.40 8.12 -8.97
N VAL A 198 1.27 8.23 -7.64
CA VAL A 198 2.34 7.85 -6.70
C VAL A 198 2.73 6.36 -6.83
N MET A 199 1.82 5.52 -7.34
CA MET A 199 2.05 4.09 -7.58
C MET A 199 2.94 3.81 -8.80
N LEU A 200 3.32 4.83 -9.57
CA LEU A 200 4.29 4.72 -10.66
C LEU A 200 5.64 4.19 -10.17
N LEU A 201 6.11 4.69 -9.03
CA LEU A 201 7.41 4.33 -8.49
C LEU A 201 7.48 2.86 -8.03
N PRO A 202 6.56 2.34 -7.19
CA PRO A 202 6.54 0.91 -6.86
C PRO A 202 6.30 0.02 -8.09
N ALA A 203 5.46 0.44 -9.04
CA ALA A 203 5.23 -0.33 -10.27
C ALA A 203 6.50 -0.44 -11.13
N ALA A 204 7.26 0.65 -11.28
CA ALA A 204 8.54 0.63 -11.98
C ALA A 204 9.59 -0.24 -11.28
N CYS A 205 9.67 -0.19 -9.94
CA CYS A 205 10.53 -1.10 -9.18
C CYS A 205 10.14 -2.57 -9.35
N LEU A 206 8.83 -2.89 -9.31
CA LEU A 206 8.34 -4.25 -9.56
C LEU A 206 8.67 -4.74 -10.98
N LEU A 207 8.53 -3.89 -11.99
CA LEU A 207 8.87 -4.23 -13.38
C LEU A 207 10.38 -4.42 -13.59
N ALA A 208 11.22 -3.67 -12.86
CA ALA A 208 12.66 -3.74 -12.98
C ALA A 208 13.27 -4.94 -12.24
N TYR A 209 12.78 -5.23 -11.03
CA TYR A 209 13.40 -6.23 -10.12
C TYR A 209 12.56 -7.49 -9.92
N GLY A 210 11.28 -7.48 -10.29
CA GLY A 210 10.36 -8.61 -10.14
C GLY A 210 9.85 -8.84 -8.72
N PRO A 211 8.81 -9.68 -8.51
CA PRO A 211 8.19 -9.91 -7.21
C PRO A 211 8.92 -10.96 -6.34
N GLU A 212 10.26 -11.01 -6.39
CA GLU A 212 11.07 -12.09 -5.79
C GLU A 212 10.98 -12.16 -4.25
N ASP A 213 10.36 -11.17 -3.63
CA ASP A 213 10.16 -11.04 -2.17
C ASP A 213 9.19 -12.06 -1.61
N VAL A 214 8.24 -12.50 -2.43
CA VAL A 214 7.25 -13.53 -2.08
C VAL A 214 7.92 -14.90 -1.94
N VAL A 215 9.11 -15.09 -2.55
CA VAL A 215 9.95 -16.29 -2.41
C VAL A 215 10.71 -16.28 -1.08
N THR A 216 10.93 -15.09 -0.50
CA THR A 216 11.76 -14.94 0.69
C THR A 216 11.02 -15.06 2.04
N PRO A 217 9.99 -15.92 2.20
CA PRO A 217 9.71 -16.52 3.48
C PRO A 217 10.18 -17.98 3.47
N LEU A 218 10.71 -18.47 4.60
CA LEU A 218 10.81 -19.90 4.97
C LEU A 218 12.10 -20.71 4.72
N ARG A 219 13.27 -20.10 4.44
CA ARG A 219 14.57 -20.75 4.81
C ARG A 219 15.18 -20.18 6.09
N LEU A 220 14.69 -19.03 6.54
CA LEU A 220 15.34 -18.24 7.58
C LEU A 220 14.77 -18.46 8.99
N LEU A 221 13.53 -18.94 9.08
CA LEU A 221 12.85 -19.28 10.33
C LEU A 221 12.76 -20.81 10.41
N GLY A 222 13.85 -21.46 10.82
CA GLY A 222 13.77 -22.83 11.32
C GLY A 222 12.89 -22.86 12.56
N PRO A 223 12.31 -24.01 12.93
CA PRO A 223 11.59 -24.12 14.19
C PRO A 223 12.55 -23.76 15.31
N CYS A 224 12.24 -22.69 16.06
CA CYS A 224 12.77 -22.56 17.41
C CYS A 224 12.35 -23.83 18.13
N HIS A 225 13.31 -24.74 18.37
CA HIS A 225 13.08 -25.86 19.24
C HIS A 225 12.59 -25.29 20.58
N ASN A 226 11.53 -25.90 21.12
CA ASN A 226 11.17 -25.78 22.52
C ASN A 226 12.30 -26.39 23.36
N GLY A 227 13.41 -25.67 23.48
CA GLY A 227 14.35 -25.83 24.57
C GLY A 227 13.82 -24.99 25.73
N SER A 228 13.19 -25.65 26.69
CA SER A 228 12.77 -25.09 27.96
C SER A 228 13.97 -24.51 28.70
N ALA A 229 14.35 -23.26 28.42
CA ALA A 229 15.15 -22.45 29.33
C ALA A 229 14.18 -21.52 30.07
N ARG A 230 13.91 -21.86 31.34
CA ARG A 230 13.30 -20.93 32.29
C ARG A 230 14.17 -19.68 32.34
N ILE A 231 13.72 -18.59 31.72
CA ILE A 231 14.17 -17.25 32.08
C ILE A 231 13.13 -16.71 33.05
N SER A 232 13.31 -17.07 34.31
CA SER A 232 12.74 -16.32 35.43
C SER A 232 13.49 -14.99 35.55
N GLY A 233 12.76 -13.88 35.51
CA GLY A 233 13.25 -12.57 35.96
C GLY A 233 13.72 -11.64 34.84
N ALA A 234 13.35 -10.37 34.98
CA ALA A 234 13.81 -9.22 34.19
C ALA A 234 13.20 -8.98 32.80
N SER A 235 11.86 -8.91 32.71
CA SER A 235 11.20 -7.99 31.75
C SER A 235 9.74 -7.70 32.13
N GLY A 236 9.51 -7.35 33.40
CA GLY A 236 8.20 -6.94 33.93
C GLY A 236 8.17 -5.53 34.53
N ALA A 237 9.31 -4.83 34.57
CA ALA A 237 9.47 -3.60 35.35
C ALA A 237 9.37 -2.29 34.53
N ALA A 238 9.27 -2.34 33.20
CA ALA A 238 9.31 -1.14 32.36
C ALA A 238 7.94 -0.65 31.84
N VAL A 239 6.84 -1.33 32.19
CA VAL A 239 5.49 -0.97 31.68
C VAL A 239 4.52 -0.53 32.80
N ASN A 240 4.85 -0.74 34.08
CA ASN A 240 4.01 -0.32 35.20
C ASN A 240 4.36 1.04 35.83
N ALA A 241 5.29 1.81 35.25
CA ALA A 241 5.72 3.11 35.79
C ALA A 241 4.96 4.32 35.20
N ALA A 242 3.90 4.12 34.40
CA ALA A 242 3.20 5.20 33.70
C ALA A 242 1.68 5.29 33.99
N LEU A 243 1.18 4.64 35.04
CA LEU A 243 -0.22 4.76 35.48
C LEU A 243 -0.25 4.99 36.98
N GLY A 244 -0.33 6.26 37.37
CA GLY A 244 -0.64 6.64 38.74
C GLY A 244 -2.07 6.23 39.09
N SER A 245 -2.21 5.45 40.15
CA SER A 245 -3.47 5.32 40.89
C SER A 245 -3.16 5.50 42.36
N CYS A 246 -3.79 6.52 42.92
CA CYS A 246 -4.08 6.67 44.34
C CYS A 246 -4.68 5.37 44.88
N ASP A 247 -4.27 4.92 46.07
CA ASP A 247 -5.12 5.01 47.27
C ASP A 247 -4.45 4.38 48.50
N GLY A 248 -4.81 4.92 49.67
CA GLY A 248 -4.99 4.13 50.89
C GLY A 248 -3.81 3.98 51.83
N GLY A 249 -3.53 5.01 52.62
CA GLY A 249 -2.82 4.86 53.88
C GLY A 249 -3.73 4.33 55.00
N THR A 250 -3.17 3.54 55.91
CA THR A 250 -3.64 3.38 57.28
C THR A 250 -2.44 3.26 58.21
N GLU A 251 -2.40 4.16 59.20
CA GLU A 251 -1.93 3.97 60.59
C GLU A 251 -0.43 3.64 60.84
N ASP A 252 0.30 4.24 61.78
CA ASP A 252 0.02 5.24 62.81
C ASP A 252 1.38 5.69 63.41
N SER A 253 1.35 6.74 64.23
CA SER A 253 2.31 7.05 65.33
C SER A 253 3.53 7.97 65.09
N ARG A 254 3.30 9.26 65.36
CA ARG A 254 4.00 10.14 66.33
C ARG A 254 5.54 10.19 66.37
N GLY A 255 6.08 11.37 66.07
CA GLY A 255 7.40 11.80 66.55
C GLY A 255 7.79 13.21 66.11
N LYS A 256 7.77 14.17 67.04
CA LYS A 256 8.01 15.61 66.85
C LYS A 256 9.47 15.98 66.52
N ALA A 257 9.59 17.11 65.80
CA ALA A 257 10.68 18.11 65.79
C ALA A 257 12.05 17.66 65.22
N ALA A 258 12.92 18.48 64.64
CA ALA A 258 13.07 19.94 64.61
C ALA A 258 13.83 20.35 63.33
N THR A 259 13.67 21.62 62.99
CA THR A 259 14.24 22.37 61.88
C THR A 259 15.76 22.54 62.00
N THR A 260 16.53 22.19 60.97
CA THR A 260 17.85 22.79 60.68
C THR A 260 18.17 22.69 59.18
N LEU A 261 18.26 23.83 58.50
CA LEU A 261 18.86 23.98 57.17
C LEU A 261 20.40 23.91 57.27
N PRO A 262 21.10 23.10 56.45
CA PRO A 262 22.53 23.27 56.21
C PRO A 262 22.80 23.99 54.88
N LYS A 263 24.04 24.49 54.78
CA LYS A 263 24.54 25.51 53.86
C LYS A 263 25.00 24.91 52.53
N ASP A 264 24.86 25.69 51.45
CA ASP A 264 25.07 25.33 50.02
C ASP A 264 26.53 25.02 49.59
N GLY A 265 27.37 24.46 50.46
CA GLY A 265 28.79 24.20 50.18
C GLY A 265 29.19 22.72 50.07
N GLU A 266 28.45 21.80 50.70
CA GLU A 266 28.82 20.36 50.76
C GLU A 266 28.12 19.49 49.69
N LEU A 267 27.01 19.95 49.12
CA LEU A 267 26.23 19.22 48.11
C LEU A 267 26.93 19.08 46.75
N LEU A 268 27.89 19.95 46.42
CA LEU A 268 28.56 19.91 45.10
C LEU A 268 29.62 18.79 45.01
N ASN A 269 30.25 18.43 46.13
CA ASN A 269 31.27 17.38 46.16
C ASN A 269 30.68 15.97 46.24
N GLU A 270 29.57 15.79 46.95
CA GLU A 270 28.87 14.51 47.02
C GLU A 270 28.24 14.15 45.66
N HIS A 271 27.64 15.12 44.95
CA HIS A 271 27.10 14.88 43.62
C HIS A 271 28.18 14.56 42.57
N GLN A 272 29.38 15.13 42.69
CA GLN A 272 30.50 14.76 41.83
C GLN A 272 31.05 13.36 42.15
N GLN A 273 31.03 12.93 43.41
CA GLN A 273 31.41 11.57 43.79
C GLN A 273 30.38 10.53 43.35
N GLU A 274 29.09 10.83 43.46
CA GLU A 274 28.01 9.95 42.97
C GLU A 274 28.08 9.78 41.45
N GLN A 275 28.27 10.87 40.70
CA GLN A 275 28.43 10.78 39.24
C GLN A 275 29.67 9.99 38.82
N GLN A 276 30.77 10.09 39.57
CA GLN A 276 31.97 9.28 39.30
C GLN A 276 31.76 7.80 39.62
N GLN A 277 30.99 7.48 40.66
CA GLN A 277 30.64 6.09 41.00
C GLN A 277 29.68 5.48 39.96
N GLU A 278 28.69 6.23 39.49
CA GLU A 278 27.78 5.76 38.42
C GLU A 278 28.54 5.49 37.12
N GLN A 279 29.45 6.37 36.72
CA GLN A 279 30.28 6.15 35.52
C GLN A 279 31.22 4.94 35.66
N GLN A 280 31.74 4.67 36.85
CA GLN A 280 32.55 3.48 37.10
C GLN A 280 31.72 2.19 37.05
N GLN A 281 30.48 2.22 37.56
CA GLN A 281 29.56 1.09 37.47
C GLN A 281 29.16 0.80 36.01
N GLU A 282 28.84 1.82 35.21
CA GLU A 282 28.53 1.64 33.80
C GLU A 282 29.72 1.03 33.02
N GLN A 283 30.95 1.48 33.29
CA GLN A 283 32.13 0.91 32.66
C GLN A 283 32.39 -0.55 33.06
N GLN A 284 32.11 -0.93 34.31
CA GLN A 284 32.22 -2.32 34.74
C GLN A 284 31.14 -3.19 34.10
N GLN A 285 29.92 -2.66 33.94
CA GLN A 285 28.81 -3.37 33.31
C GLN A 285 29.06 -3.60 31.81
N VAL A 286 29.63 -2.62 31.11
CA VAL A 286 30.04 -2.76 29.70
C VAL A 286 31.18 -3.76 29.54
N LYS A 287 32.17 -3.78 30.45
CA LYS A 287 33.25 -4.78 30.43
C LYS A 287 32.71 -6.20 30.65
N ALA A 288 31.77 -6.38 31.57
CA ALA A 288 31.12 -7.68 31.82
C ALA A 288 30.31 -8.16 30.60
N GLN A 289 29.57 -7.27 29.93
CA GLN A 289 28.88 -7.63 28.69
C GLN A 289 29.85 -8.02 27.56
N HIS A 290 31.00 -7.36 27.48
CA HIS A 290 31.99 -7.67 26.46
C HIS A 290 32.67 -9.03 26.67
N GLU A 291 32.93 -9.42 27.93
CA GLU A 291 33.45 -10.76 28.26
C GLU A 291 32.40 -11.85 27.98
N LEU A 292 31.12 -11.62 28.31
CA LEU A 292 30.04 -12.57 28.00
C LEU A 292 29.90 -12.82 26.49
N ILE A 293 30.04 -11.77 25.67
CA ILE A 293 30.02 -11.89 24.20
C ILE A 293 31.22 -12.70 23.69
N LYS A 294 32.41 -12.56 24.30
CA LYS A 294 33.57 -13.38 23.92
C LYS A 294 33.38 -14.85 24.27
N GLU A 295 32.69 -15.15 25.38
CA GLU A 295 32.44 -16.51 25.83
C GLU A 295 31.41 -17.22 24.95
N ILE A 296 30.31 -16.54 24.59
CA ILE A 296 29.31 -17.02 23.62
C ILE A 296 29.97 -17.32 22.25
N ASN A 297 30.90 -16.46 21.81
CA ASN A 297 31.60 -16.67 20.54
C ASN A 297 32.61 -17.84 20.61
N ARG A 298 33.16 -18.16 21.79
CA ARG A 298 34.01 -19.34 21.99
C ARG A 298 33.21 -20.64 21.98
N GLU A 299 32.02 -20.65 22.58
CA GLU A 299 31.12 -21.81 22.55
C GLU A 299 30.58 -22.10 21.14
N ALA A 300 30.20 -21.04 20.39
CA ALA A 300 29.78 -21.17 19.00
C ALA A 300 30.89 -21.70 18.07
N ALA A 301 32.16 -21.43 18.39
CA ALA A 301 33.31 -21.97 17.68
C ALA A 301 33.60 -23.46 18.03
N GLY A 302 33.16 -23.92 19.20
CA GLY A 302 33.26 -25.31 19.63
C GLY A 302 32.27 -26.23 18.90
N GLU A 303 31.00 -25.83 18.82
CA GLU A 303 29.93 -26.62 18.17
C GLU A 303 30.08 -26.73 16.63
N ALA A 304 30.78 -25.79 16.02
CA ALA A 304 31.06 -25.83 14.57
C ALA A 304 32.08 -26.92 14.18
N ARG A 305 32.85 -27.45 15.15
CA ARG A 305 33.91 -28.42 14.90
C ARG A 305 33.43 -29.88 14.89
N ASP A 306 32.31 -30.17 15.56
CA ASP A 306 31.82 -31.55 15.73
C ASP A 306 30.81 -32.00 14.66
N ASN A 307 30.22 -31.08 13.89
CA ASN A 307 29.19 -31.40 12.87
C ASN A 307 29.72 -31.64 11.45
N LEU A 308 31.05 -31.70 11.27
CA LEU A 308 31.70 -31.78 9.95
C LEU A 308 32.17 -33.19 9.52
N SER A 309 31.94 -34.24 10.32
CA SER A 309 32.39 -35.62 9.99
C SER A 309 31.35 -36.52 9.30
N GLY A 310 30.11 -36.05 9.04
CA GLY A 310 29.00 -36.93 8.65
C GLY A 310 28.41 -36.81 7.23
N ARG A 311 28.90 -35.93 6.35
CA ARG A 311 28.20 -35.61 5.08
C ARG A 311 29.07 -35.67 3.83
N ALA A 312 29.74 -36.80 3.61
CA ALA A 312 30.43 -37.09 2.35
C ALA A 312 30.02 -38.47 1.81
N ALA A 313 28.78 -38.60 1.31
CA ALA A 313 28.40 -39.65 0.36
C ALA A 313 27.06 -39.30 -0.30
N LEU A 314 26.96 -39.57 -1.60
CA LEU A 314 25.76 -39.59 -2.46
C LEU A 314 25.28 -38.25 -3.07
N GLU A 315 25.96 -37.84 -4.14
CA GLU A 315 25.29 -37.13 -5.26
C GLU A 315 25.79 -37.69 -6.60
N THR A 316 25.08 -38.65 -7.17
CA THR A 316 25.06 -38.89 -8.63
C THR A 316 23.71 -39.48 -9.04
N ARG A 317 22.81 -38.66 -9.58
CA ARG A 317 21.84 -39.10 -10.59
C ARG A 317 21.24 -37.91 -11.35
N SER A 318 21.33 -38.02 -12.66
CA SER A 318 20.89 -37.08 -13.69
C SER A 318 19.36 -37.00 -13.77
N LEU A 319 18.83 -35.79 -14.01
CA LEU A 319 17.44 -35.53 -14.35
C LEU A 319 17.34 -34.69 -15.65
N PRO A 320 16.25 -34.86 -16.44
CA PRO A 320 16.14 -34.33 -17.79
C PRO A 320 15.67 -32.86 -17.84
N GLN A 321 16.07 -32.17 -18.90
CA GLN A 321 15.77 -30.75 -19.16
C GLN A 321 14.27 -30.47 -19.41
N PRO A 322 13.75 -29.32 -18.93
CA PRO A 322 12.56 -28.70 -19.50
C PRO A 322 12.90 -27.46 -20.35
N SER A 323 12.03 -27.24 -21.33
CA SER A 323 11.99 -26.19 -22.36
C SER A 323 12.20 -24.74 -21.88
N ALA A 324 12.99 -23.99 -22.67
CA ALA A 324 13.16 -22.53 -22.77
C ALA A 324 13.16 -21.71 -21.46
N PRO A 325 14.34 -21.34 -20.93
CA PRO A 325 14.44 -20.47 -19.75
C PRO A 325 14.12 -19.01 -20.08
N LEU A 326 13.32 -18.37 -19.23
CA LEU A 326 13.27 -16.91 -19.11
C LEU A 326 14.70 -16.35 -18.91
N PRO A 327 14.99 -15.13 -19.39
CA PRO A 327 16.34 -14.56 -19.33
C PRO A 327 16.86 -14.54 -17.89
N PRO A 328 18.18 -14.78 -17.70
CA PRO A 328 18.80 -14.79 -16.38
C PRO A 328 18.62 -13.43 -15.68
N PRO A 329 18.50 -13.41 -14.34
CA PRO A 329 18.31 -12.17 -13.59
C PRO A 329 19.53 -11.27 -13.80
N GLN A 330 19.29 -9.99 -14.04
CA GLN A 330 20.38 -9.03 -14.11
C GLN A 330 21.10 -8.98 -12.75
N PRO A 331 22.44 -8.81 -12.72
CA PRO A 331 23.18 -8.70 -11.49
C PRO A 331 22.61 -7.58 -10.64
N ARG A 332 22.23 -7.89 -9.40
CA ARG A 332 21.62 -6.93 -8.47
C ARG A 332 22.68 -5.86 -8.15
N PRO A 333 22.38 -4.56 -8.36
CA PRO A 333 23.32 -3.51 -8.03
C PRO A 333 23.61 -3.52 -6.52
N SER A 334 24.88 -3.34 -6.15
CA SER A 334 25.34 -3.24 -4.76
C SER A 334 24.78 -2.03 -4.03
N PHE A 335 24.34 -1.00 -4.78
CA PHE A 335 23.71 0.21 -4.27
C PHE A 335 22.24 0.28 -4.66
N PRO A 336 21.37 0.84 -3.79
CA PRO A 336 19.97 1.07 -4.10
C PRO A 336 19.84 2.18 -5.14
N VAL A 337 19.93 1.81 -6.42
CA VAL A 337 19.72 2.75 -7.52
C VAL A 337 18.28 2.61 -7.99
N LEU A 338 17.57 3.72 -8.07
CA LEU A 338 16.26 3.78 -8.71
C LEU A 338 16.39 3.32 -10.18
N PRO A 339 15.44 2.52 -10.72
CA PRO A 339 15.50 2.07 -12.10
C PRO A 339 15.07 3.20 -13.05
N TRP A 340 15.91 4.24 -13.20
CA TRP A 340 15.59 5.47 -13.93
C TRP A 340 15.14 5.24 -15.37
N ARG A 341 15.75 4.28 -16.07
CA ARG A 341 15.33 3.90 -17.44
C ARG A 341 13.92 3.33 -17.45
N GLN A 342 13.62 2.39 -16.55
CA GLN A 342 12.31 1.78 -16.42
C GLN A 342 11.26 2.84 -16.02
N LEU A 343 11.63 3.73 -15.09
CA LEU A 343 10.78 4.81 -14.63
C LEU A 343 10.43 5.76 -15.78
N LEU A 344 11.41 6.19 -16.57
CA LEU A 344 11.19 7.04 -17.75
C LEU A 344 10.30 6.36 -18.80
N GLN A 345 10.50 5.06 -19.05
CA GLN A 345 9.64 4.32 -19.97
C GLN A 345 8.21 4.21 -19.45
N CYS A 346 8.04 3.93 -18.16
CA CYS A 346 6.73 3.84 -17.53
C CYS A 346 6.03 5.20 -17.49
N THR A 347 6.74 6.30 -17.25
CA THR A 347 6.16 7.66 -17.25
C THR A 347 5.67 8.05 -18.63
N LEU A 348 6.49 7.85 -19.68
CA LEU A 348 6.12 8.17 -21.05
C LEU A 348 4.93 7.33 -21.52
N LEU A 349 4.93 6.03 -21.21
CA LEU A 349 3.81 5.14 -21.54
C LEU A 349 2.55 5.46 -20.74
N ALA A 350 2.68 5.85 -19.46
CA ALA A 350 1.53 6.23 -18.65
C ALA A 350 0.91 7.53 -19.16
N ALA A 351 1.74 8.51 -19.51
CA ALA A 351 1.30 9.77 -20.09
C ALA A 351 0.59 9.56 -21.43
N SER A 352 1.10 8.70 -22.32
CA SER A 352 0.43 8.41 -23.59
C SER A 352 -0.91 7.71 -23.39
N MET A 353 -1.00 6.77 -22.45
CA MET A 353 -2.27 6.11 -22.11
C MET A 353 -3.28 7.07 -21.47
N LEU A 354 -2.84 8.00 -20.62
CA LEU A 354 -3.70 9.05 -20.07
C LEU A 354 -4.25 9.98 -21.16
N VAL A 355 -3.41 10.38 -22.12
CA VAL A 355 -3.83 11.15 -23.29
C VAL A 355 -4.92 10.40 -24.07
N LEU A 356 -4.76 9.09 -24.29
CA LEU A 356 -5.77 8.27 -24.95
C LEU A 356 -7.09 8.22 -24.17
N LEU A 357 -7.05 8.07 -22.84
CA LEU A 357 -8.24 8.09 -21.99
C LEU A 357 -8.95 9.45 -22.04
N VAL A 358 -8.21 10.56 -22.04
CA VAL A 358 -8.79 11.90 -22.17
C VAL A 358 -9.42 12.09 -23.55
N CYS A 359 -8.75 11.66 -24.64
CA CYS A 359 -9.33 11.69 -25.98
C CYS A 359 -10.61 10.84 -26.08
N ALA A 360 -10.63 9.65 -25.48
CA ALA A 360 -11.81 8.79 -25.44
C ALA A 360 -12.96 9.43 -24.63
N SER A 361 -12.64 10.18 -23.58
CA SER A 361 -13.61 10.97 -22.81
C SER A 361 -14.25 12.06 -23.65
N ASP A 362 -13.43 12.79 -24.41
CA ASP A 362 -13.92 13.82 -25.33
C ASP A 362 -14.81 13.21 -26.43
N LEU A 363 -14.42 12.06 -26.97
CA LEU A 363 -15.22 11.34 -27.97
C LEU A 363 -16.56 10.88 -27.39
N TYR A 364 -16.58 10.40 -26.15
CA TYR A 364 -17.82 10.08 -25.45
C TYR A 364 -18.72 11.31 -25.32
N LEU A 365 -18.20 12.44 -24.81
CA LEU A 365 -18.97 13.66 -24.67
C LEU A 365 -19.54 14.17 -26.02
N LEU A 366 -18.79 14.00 -27.11
CA LEU A 366 -19.27 14.31 -28.47
C LEU A 366 -20.37 13.36 -28.96
N SER A 367 -20.39 12.12 -28.48
CA SER A 367 -21.36 11.12 -28.91
C SER A 367 -22.71 11.24 -28.20
N VAL A 368 -22.79 11.98 -27.10
CA VAL A 368 -24.03 12.18 -26.35
C VAL A 368 -24.94 13.16 -27.11
N PRO A 369 -26.15 12.74 -27.53
CA PRO A 369 -27.06 13.63 -28.24
C PRO A 369 -27.59 14.72 -27.30
N THR A 370 -27.54 15.97 -27.73
CA THR A 370 -28.17 17.09 -27.01
C THR A 370 -29.67 17.12 -27.34
N PRO A 371 -30.57 17.09 -26.34
CA PRO A 371 -32.01 17.24 -26.61
C PRO A 371 -32.31 18.66 -27.11
N ALA A 372 -33.15 18.77 -28.13
CA ALA A 372 -33.48 20.03 -28.81
C ALA A 372 -34.44 20.97 -28.02
N ALA A 373 -34.57 20.84 -26.70
CA ALA A 373 -35.76 21.34 -25.99
C ALA A 373 -35.53 22.40 -24.90
N ILE A 374 -34.30 22.85 -24.63
CA ILE A 374 -34.08 23.97 -23.70
C ILE A 374 -33.00 24.89 -24.27
N GLU A 375 -33.41 26.06 -24.76
CA GLU A 375 -32.52 27.21 -24.98
C GLU A 375 -32.07 27.75 -23.61
N VAL A 376 -31.31 26.97 -22.85
CA VAL A 376 -30.45 27.55 -21.82
C VAL A 376 -29.33 28.24 -22.59
N HIS A 377 -29.07 29.53 -22.29
CA HIS A 377 -27.95 30.27 -22.88
C HIS A 377 -26.70 29.39 -22.88
N ALA A 378 -26.37 28.83 -24.05
CA ALA A 378 -25.01 28.43 -24.32
C ALA A 378 -24.21 29.72 -24.11
N ASP A 379 -23.13 29.65 -23.33
CA ASP A 379 -22.14 30.72 -23.34
C ASP A 379 -21.91 31.13 -24.81
N ALA A 380 -21.75 32.43 -25.05
CA ALA A 380 -21.80 33.07 -26.37
C ALA A 380 -20.86 32.45 -27.45
N ASP A 381 -20.04 31.47 -27.07
CA ASP A 381 -19.14 30.66 -27.88
C ASP A 381 -19.59 29.19 -28.09
N GLY A 382 -20.89 28.86 -28.12
CA GLY A 382 -21.43 27.66 -28.79
C GLY A 382 -20.77 26.30 -28.49
N GLY A 383 -20.23 26.08 -27.28
CA GLY A 383 -19.43 24.91 -26.90
C GLY A 383 -20.19 23.94 -25.99
N SER A 384 -21.08 23.13 -26.56
CA SER A 384 -22.09 22.38 -25.78
C SER A 384 -21.56 21.33 -24.77
N THR A 385 -20.30 20.90 -24.79
CA THR A 385 -19.78 19.91 -23.82
C THR A 385 -18.26 20.09 -23.69
N THR A 386 -17.74 20.39 -22.50
CA THR A 386 -16.38 20.91 -22.23
C THR A 386 -15.25 19.89 -22.51
N MET A 387 -15.00 19.57 -23.78
CA MET A 387 -13.89 18.70 -24.25
C MET A 387 -12.51 19.24 -23.85
N CYS A 388 -11.51 18.37 -23.71
CA CYS A 388 -10.12 18.76 -23.49
C CYS A 388 -9.30 18.73 -24.79
N ILE A 389 -8.71 17.59 -25.12
CA ILE A 389 -7.71 17.46 -26.20
C ILE A 389 -8.33 17.71 -27.57
N LEU A 390 -9.50 17.11 -27.86
CA LEU A 390 -10.16 17.29 -29.15
C LEU A 390 -10.68 18.72 -29.32
N GLY A 391 -11.14 19.35 -28.23
CA GLY A 391 -11.57 20.74 -28.25
C GLY A 391 -10.42 21.71 -28.50
N ALA A 392 -9.29 21.53 -27.82
CA ALA A 392 -8.08 22.31 -28.07
C ALA A 392 -7.54 22.10 -29.50
N ALA A 393 -7.56 20.86 -29.99
CA ALA A 393 -7.20 20.55 -31.37
C ALA A 393 -8.11 21.26 -32.38
N LYS A 394 -9.42 21.33 -32.12
CA LYS A 394 -10.37 22.10 -32.94
C LYS A 394 -9.98 23.57 -33.03
N GLN A 395 -9.63 24.21 -31.91
CA GLN A 395 -9.19 25.63 -31.90
C GLN A 395 -7.90 25.87 -32.70
N LEU A 396 -6.97 24.91 -32.69
CA LEU A 396 -5.74 24.98 -33.48
C LEU A 396 -6.00 24.81 -34.99
N LEU A 397 -6.98 23.97 -35.35
CA LEU A 397 -7.31 23.61 -36.73
C LEU A 397 -8.35 24.54 -37.37
N THR A 398 -9.12 25.31 -36.59
CA THR A 398 -10.11 26.25 -37.12
C THR A 398 -9.45 27.31 -38.01
N ARG A 399 -9.99 27.47 -39.21
CA ARG A 399 -9.54 28.48 -40.17
C ARG A 399 -10.25 29.80 -39.86
N PRO A 400 -9.54 30.92 -39.64
CA PRO A 400 -10.16 32.19 -39.31
C PRO A 400 -10.93 32.75 -40.52
N PRO A 401 -11.96 33.58 -40.28
CA PRO A 401 -12.45 34.48 -41.32
C PRO A 401 -11.31 35.42 -41.74
N ALA A 402 -11.33 35.87 -43.00
CA ALA A 402 -10.25 36.66 -43.60
C ALA A 402 -9.86 37.88 -42.75
N SER A 403 -8.81 37.76 -41.94
CA SER A 403 -8.29 38.84 -41.08
C SER A 403 -6.96 39.36 -41.60
N THR A 404 -6.74 40.66 -41.49
CA THR A 404 -5.58 41.43 -42.00
C THR A 404 -4.31 41.32 -41.13
N GLY A 405 -4.16 40.25 -40.35
CA GLY A 405 -3.04 40.04 -39.43
C GLY A 405 -1.84 39.30 -40.04
N THR A 406 -0.67 39.39 -39.40
CA THR A 406 0.52 38.60 -39.79
C THR A 406 0.36 37.13 -39.40
N ALA A 407 0.97 36.21 -40.14
CA ALA A 407 0.90 34.76 -39.86
C ALA A 407 1.35 34.39 -38.43
N ALA A 408 2.32 35.11 -37.87
CA ALA A 408 2.78 34.90 -36.49
C ALA A 408 1.73 35.31 -35.44
N SER A 409 1.04 36.45 -35.65
CA SER A 409 -0.03 36.90 -34.76
C SER A 409 -1.24 35.95 -34.77
N GLU A 410 -1.46 35.28 -35.90
CA GLU A 410 -2.51 34.27 -36.07
C GLU A 410 -2.19 32.98 -35.27
N VAL A 411 -0.97 32.45 -35.41
CA VAL A 411 -0.53 31.26 -34.66
C VAL A 411 -0.57 31.53 -33.16
N ALA A 412 -0.12 32.70 -32.71
CA ALA A 412 -0.18 33.09 -31.31
C ALA A 412 -1.63 33.13 -30.78
N ARG A 413 -2.57 33.67 -31.56
CA ARG A 413 -4.00 33.71 -31.19
C ARG A 413 -4.60 32.31 -31.06
N ARG A 414 -4.26 31.39 -31.96
CA ARG A 414 -4.73 30.00 -31.90
C ARG A 414 -4.16 29.24 -30.71
N LEU A 415 -2.87 29.44 -30.41
CA LEU A 415 -2.24 28.86 -29.22
C LEU A 415 -2.88 29.41 -27.94
N ALA A 416 -3.16 30.71 -27.88
CA ALA A 416 -3.87 31.33 -26.76
C ALA A 416 -5.28 30.73 -26.60
N ALA A 417 -6.07 30.69 -27.68
CA ALA A 417 -7.42 30.11 -27.66
C ALA A 417 -7.42 28.63 -27.28
N ALA A 418 -6.45 27.84 -27.74
CA ALA A 418 -6.27 26.44 -27.34
C ALA A 418 -5.87 26.31 -25.86
N GLY A 419 -5.05 27.23 -25.35
CA GLY A 419 -4.70 27.32 -23.93
C GLY A 419 -5.90 27.64 -23.05
N ASP A 420 -6.68 28.66 -23.41
CA ASP A 420 -7.90 29.06 -22.70
C ASP A 420 -8.95 27.94 -22.71
N TRP A 421 -9.03 27.19 -23.81
CA TRP A 421 -9.87 26.00 -23.92
C TRP A 421 -9.43 24.88 -22.97
N LEU A 422 -8.13 24.57 -22.92
CA LEU A 422 -7.60 23.55 -21.99
C LEU A 422 -7.81 23.97 -20.53
N ALA A 423 -7.68 25.25 -20.22
CA ALA A 423 -7.92 25.78 -18.87
C ALA A 423 -9.37 25.63 -18.41
N SER A 424 -10.32 25.59 -19.33
CA SER A 424 -11.77 25.46 -19.06
C SER A 424 -12.33 24.05 -19.28
N CYS A 425 -11.50 23.08 -19.66
CA CYS A 425 -11.95 21.75 -20.03
C CYS A 425 -12.37 20.88 -18.82
N TRP A 426 -13.12 19.81 -19.07
CA TRP A 426 -13.65 18.93 -18.03
C TRP A 426 -12.57 18.38 -17.10
N ALA A 427 -11.38 18.04 -17.64
CA ALA A 427 -10.30 17.46 -16.85
C ALA A 427 -9.76 18.46 -15.83
N VAL A 428 -9.63 19.74 -16.21
CA VAL A 428 -9.23 20.78 -15.25
C VAL A 428 -10.29 20.89 -14.16
N ARG A 429 -11.59 20.94 -14.50
CA ARG A 429 -12.68 21.02 -13.51
C ARG A 429 -12.70 19.81 -12.55
N VAL A 430 -12.52 18.61 -13.07
CA VAL A 430 -12.52 17.36 -12.29
C VAL A 430 -11.29 17.30 -11.38
N TYR A 431 -10.09 17.42 -11.94
CA TYR A 431 -8.85 17.23 -11.15
C TYR A 431 -8.50 18.45 -10.31
N SER A 432 -8.91 19.67 -10.69
CA SER A 432 -8.72 20.85 -9.84
C SER A 432 -9.47 20.68 -8.52
N SER A 433 -10.69 20.14 -8.52
CA SER A 433 -11.41 19.88 -7.26
C SER A 433 -10.65 18.93 -6.32
N GLN A 434 -9.90 17.96 -6.88
CA GLN A 434 -9.07 17.02 -6.13
C GLN A 434 -7.80 17.70 -5.57
N VAL A 435 -7.17 18.55 -6.37
CA VAL A 435 -5.90 19.23 -6.02
C VAL A 435 -6.14 20.46 -5.15
N LEU A 436 -7.24 21.18 -5.36
CA LEU A 436 -7.52 22.43 -4.69
C LEU A 436 -8.12 22.22 -3.28
N LEU A 437 -8.70 21.05 -3.00
CA LEU A 437 -9.43 20.79 -1.76
C LEU A 437 -10.53 21.84 -1.50
N ASP A 438 -11.18 22.31 -2.57
CA ASP A 438 -12.24 23.32 -2.46
C ASP A 438 -13.49 22.75 -1.76
N ASP A 439 -13.66 21.43 -1.80
CA ASP A 439 -14.74 20.73 -1.15
C ASP A 439 -14.29 20.20 0.22
N ALA A 440 -14.74 20.86 1.28
CA ALA A 440 -14.47 20.46 2.65
C ALA A 440 -15.55 19.51 3.23
N THR A 441 -16.32 18.84 2.38
CA THR A 441 -17.29 17.82 2.83
C THR A 441 -16.62 16.79 3.73
N PRO A 442 -17.29 16.43 4.85
CA PRO A 442 -16.70 15.53 5.82
C PRO A 442 -16.48 14.15 5.20
N ASN A 443 -15.34 13.55 5.49
CA ASN A 443 -14.97 12.21 5.02
C ASN A 443 -14.08 11.51 6.06
N VAL A 444 -13.58 10.31 5.76
CA VAL A 444 -12.71 9.54 6.69
C VAL A 444 -11.24 9.98 6.66
N GLY A 445 -10.90 10.94 5.80
CA GLY A 445 -9.56 11.48 5.63
C GLY A 445 -9.16 12.47 6.72
N GLN A 446 -7.89 12.85 6.70
CA GLN A 446 -7.30 13.72 7.72
C GLN A 446 -7.43 15.20 7.38
N TRP A 447 -7.69 15.52 6.10
CA TRP A 447 -7.51 16.86 5.55
C TRP A 447 -8.78 17.72 5.54
N TRP A 448 -9.97 17.10 5.45
CA TRP A 448 -11.24 17.83 5.27
C TRP A 448 -11.52 18.81 6.41
N TYR A 449 -11.30 18.39 7.66
CA TYR A 449 -11.58 19.21 8.85
C TYR A 449 -10.60 20.37 8.95
N LEU A 450 -9.31 20.12 8.66
CA LEU A 450 -8.31 21.19 8.58
C LEU A 450 -8.67 22.20 7.49
N ALA A 451 -9.11 21.74 6.31
CA ALA A 451 -9.53 22.61 5.23
C ALA A 451 -10.81 23.40 5.56
N MET A 452 -11.72 22.82 6.35
CA MET A 452 -12.95 23.46 6.82
C MET A 452 -12.67 24.59 7.83
N GLU A 453 -11.79 24.35 8.81
CA GLU A 453 -11.51 25.29 9.91
C GLU A 453 -10.46 26.36 9.54
N ALA A 454 -9.63 26.11 8.54
CA ALA A 454 -8.56 27.03 8.18
C ALA A 454 -9.07 28.28 7.45
N PHE A 455 -8.47 29.42 7.79
CA PHE A 455 -8.61 30.66 7.05
C PHE A 455 -8.14 30.51 5.60
N ASP A 456 -8.70 31.29 4.69
CA ASP A 456 -8.43 31.19 3.24
C ASP A 456 -6.94 31.32 2.91
N ASP A 457 -6.22 32.23 3.58
CA ASP A 457 -4.76 32.39 3.40
C ASP A 457 -3.98 31.12 3.79
N THR A 458 -4.50 30.34 4.74
CA THR A 458 -3.88 29.11 5.25
C THR A 458 -4.24 27.87 4.43
N LYS A 459 -5.35 27.89 3.67
CA LYS A 459 -5.77 26.74 2.84
C LYS A 459 -4.72 26.36 1.80
N THR A 460 -3.99 27.33 1.26
CA THR A 460 -2.87 27.08 0.35
C THR A 460 -1.77 26.25 1.01
N TYR A 461 -1.44 26.53 2.27
CA TYR A 461 -0.45 25.77 3.03
C TYR A 461 -0.93 24.33 3.27
N ILE A 462 -2.17 24.13 3.70
CA ILE A 462 -2.75 22.80 3.95
C ILE A 462 -2.75 21.98 2.66
N ARG A 463 -3.11 22.59 1.53
CA ARG A 463 -3.06 21.96 0.22
C ARG A 463 -1.65 21.49 -0.14
N VAL A 464 -0.65 22.37 -0.03
CA VAL A 464 0.74 22.00 -0.33
C VAL A 464 1.21 20.89 0.61
N MET A 465 0.90 20.96 1.90
CA MET A 465 1.25 19.95 2.88
C MET A 465 0.64 18.58 2.56
N ALA A 466 -0.66 18.54 2.25
CA ALA A 466 -1.37 17.30 1.95
C ALA A 466 -0.76 16.54 0.77
N HIS A 467 -0.51 17.23 -0.35
CA HIS A 467 0.05 16.61 -1.55
C HIS A 467 1.54 16.29 -1.39
N SER A 468 2.32 17.23 -0.85
CA SER A 468 3.77 17.05 -0.71
C SER A 468 4.11 15.87 0.20
N LEU A 469 3.37 15.66 1.28
CA LEU A 469 3.61 14.55 2.21
C LEU A 469 3.44 13.17 1.51
N LEU A 470 2.40 13.02 0.68
CA LEU A 470 2.17 11.79 -0.09
C LEU A 470 3.31 11.50 -1.07
N PHE A 471 3.71 12.50 -1.86
CA PHE A 471 4.73 12.32 -2.89
C PHE A 471 6.16 12.27 -2.32
N ALA A 472 6.45 13.00 -1.24
CA ALA A 472 7.77 13.02 -0.61
C ALA A 472 8.14 11.69 0.06
N LEU A 473 7.14 10.91 0.50
CA LEU A 473 7.36 9.61 1.14
C LEU A 473 7.74 8.51 0.14
N ALA A 474 7.36 8.64 -1.14
CA ALA A 474 7.56 7.59 -2.13
C ALA A 474 9.04 7.34 -2.50
N PRO A 475 9.88 8.37 -2.82
CA PRO A 475 11.28 8.17 -3.13
C PRO A 475 12.11 7.46 -2.05
N PRO A 476 12.08 7.86 -0.75
CA PRO A 476 12.88 7.20 0.27
C PRO A 476 12.45 5.75 0.50
N LEU A 477 11.14 5.46 0.44
CA LEU A 477 10.63 4.09 0.50
C LEU A 477 11.12 3.26 -0.69
N ALA A 478 11.08 3.81 -1.90
CA ALA A 478 11.54 3.12 -3.10
C ALA A 478 13.06 2.89 -3.11
N MET A 479 13.86 3.83 -2.62
CA MET A 479 15.29 3.60 -2.44
C MET A 479 15.56 2.51 -1.40
N ARG A 480 14.78 2.45 -0.32
CA ARG A 480 14.98 1.47 0.74
C ARG A 480 14.54 0.06 0.37
N LEU A 481 13.38 -0.07 -0.27
CA LEU A 481 12.71 -1.35 -0.52
C LEU A 481 12.68 -1.74 -1.99
N GLY A 482 12.86 -0.83 -2.94
CA GLY A 482 12.58 -1.07 -4.36
C GLY A 482 13.41 -2.19 -5.00
N VAL A 483 14.68 -2.35 -4.61
CA VAL A 483 15.56 -3.39 -5.19
C VAL A 483 15.30 -4.77 -4.59
N ARG A 484 15.08 -4.84 -3.28
CA ARG A 484 15.06 -6.10 -2.51
C ARG A 484 13.67 -6.58 -2.13
N ARG A 485 12.72 -5.64 -2.06
CA ARG A 485 11.37 -5.78 -1.54
C ARG A 485 10.29 -5.01 -2.36
N PRO A 486 10.28 -5.01 -3.71
CA PRO A 486 9.34 -4.23 -4.51
C PRO A 486 7.85 -4.57 -4.32
N LEU A 487 7.46 -5.80 -3.98
CA LEU A 487 6.04 -6.12 -3.72
C LEU A 487 5.59 -5.53 -2.38
N ALA A 488 6.44 -5.62 -1.36
CA ALA A 488 6.17 -4.98 -0.08
C ALA A 488 6.12 -3.46 -0.23
N LEU A 489 7.00 -2.88 -1.06
CA LEU A 489 6.97 -1.46 -1.40
C LEU A 489 5.62 -1.05 -2.02
N PHE A 490 5.09 -1.82 -2.98
CA PHE A 490 3.78 -1.55 -3.58
C PHE A 490 2.68 -1.49 -2.51
N LEU A 491 2.66 -2.43 -1.58
CA LEU A 491 1.63 -2.50 -0.54
C LEU A 491 1.78 -1.42 0.52
N ILE A 492 3.01 -1.10 0.92
CA ILE A 492 3.29 0.02 1.83
C ILE A 492 2.88 1.34 1.17
N GLN A 493 3.19 1.55 -0.11
CA GLN A 493 2.79 2.76 -0.82
C GLN A 493 1.26 2.86 -0.96
N LEU A 494 0.56 1.73 -1.14
CA LEU A 494 -0.90 1.70 -1.18
C LEU A 494 -1.52 2.06 0.18
N LEU A 495 -0.92 1.62 1.30
CA LEU A 495 -1.32 2.04 2.65
C LEU A 495 -1.07 3.54 2.87
N CYS A 496 0.07 4.07 2.40
CA CYS A 496 0.34 5.52 2.45
C CYS A 496 -0.68 6.32 1.63
N LEU A 497 -1.07 5.81 0.45
CA LEU A 497 -2.08 6.43 -0.39
C LEU A 497 -3.45 6.48 0.32
N GLY A 498 -3.90 5.38 0.93
CA GLY A 498 -5.16 5.33 1.66
C GLY A 498 -5.23 6.26 2.88
N PHE A 499 -4.09 6.55 3.51
CA PHE A 499 -4.00 7.46 4.66
C PHE A 499 -3.90 8.93 4.25
N LEU A 500 -3.06 9.24 3.26
CA LEU A 500 -2.67 10.61 2.92
C LEU A 500 -3.49 11.24 1.79
N LYS A 501 -4.26 10.47 1.01
CA LYS A 501 -5.14 11.02 -0.04
C LYS A 501 -6.17 11.99 0.58
N PRO A 502 -6.47 13.16 -0.05
CA PRO A 502 -7.44 14.15 0.44
C PRO A 502 -8.87 13.65 0.66
N TYR A 503 -9.35 12.79 -0.25
CA TYR A 503 -10.71 12.25 -0.24
C TYR A 503 -10.69 10.71 -0.19
N PRO A 504 -10.19 10.10 0.91
CA PRO A 504 -10.12 8.66 1.02
C PRO A 504 -11.50 8.10 1.41
N SER A 505 -11.71 6.83 1.10
CA SER A 505 -12.92 6.09 1.47
C SER A 505 -12.55 4.81 2.21
N VAL A 506 -13.50 4.19 2.92
CA VAL A 506 -13.24 2.88 3.54
C VAL A 506 -12.91 1.79 2.51
N ALA A 507 -13.27 1.98 1.24
CA ALA A 507 -12.95 1.07 0.14
C ALA A 507 -11.44 0.97 -0.15
N ASP A 508 -10.64 1.96 0.26
CA ASP A 508 -9.17 1.92 0.13
C ASP A 508 -8.56 0.82 1.03
N LEU A 509 -9.16 0.59 2.21
CA LEU A 509 -8.86 -0.59 3.04
C LEU A 509 -9.41 -1.89 2.45
N GLY A 510 -10.47 -1.78 1.65
CA GLY A 510 -11.09 -2.87 0.90
C GLY A 510 -10.09 -3.66 0.05
N LEU A 511 -9.18 -2.96 -0.62
CA LEU A 511 -8.13 -3.55 -1.45
C LEU A 511 -6.86 -3.90 -0.68
N THR A 512 -6.39 -3.01 0.19
CA THR A 512 -5.10 -3.18 0.90
C THR A 512 -5.10 -4.37 1.85
N VAL A 513 -6.16 -4.56 2.64
CA VAL A 513 -6.23 -5.61 3.68
C VAL A 513 -6.12 -7.02 3.08
N PRO A 514 -6.89 -7.40 2.03
CA PRO A 514 -6.72 -8.69 1.37
C PRO A 514 -5.31 -8.89 0.80
N LEU A 515 -4.71 -7.83 0.22
CA LEU A 515 -3.36 -7.92 -0.34
C LEU A 515 -2.28 -8.19 0.70
N LEU A 516 -2.51 -7.89 1.99
CA LEU A 516 -1.58 -8.26 3.07
C LEU A 516 -1.33 -9.77 3.13
N LEU A 517 -2.27 -10.60 2.65
CA LEU A 517 -2.08 -12.06 2.53
C LEU A 517 -0.90 -12.45 1.62
N LEU A 518 -0.48 -11.56 0.72
CA LEU A 518 0.68 -11.77 -0.16
C LEU A 518 2.03 -11.60 0.56
N LEU A 519 2.10 -10.88 1.69
CA LEU A 519 3.34 -10.73 2.49
C LEU A 519 3.75 -12.04 3.21
N GLY A 520 2.93 -13.09 3.12
CA GLY A 520 3.21 -14.40 3.69
C GLY A 520 2.59 -14.60 5.08
N ARG A 521 2.11 -15.82 5.34
CA ARG A 521 1.36 -16.19 6.56
C ARG A 521 2.16 -15.99 7.85
N GLN A 522 3.48 -16.14 7.80
CA GLN A 522 4.36 -15.91 8.97
C GLN A 522 4.55 -14.43 9.30
N GLN A 523 4.44 -13.53 8.31
CA GLN A 523 4.51 -12.10 8.56
C GLN A 523 3.22 -11.59 9.23
N LEU A 524 2.06 -12.02 8.73
CA LEU A 524 0.78 -11.79 9.41
C LEU A 524 0.74 -12.40 10.80
N ALA A 525 1.29 -13.61 10.96
CA ALA A 525 1.49 -14.28 12.24
C ALA A 525 2.70 -13.76 13.04
N ALA A 526 3.26 -12.60 12.69
CA ALA A 526 4.24 -11.86 13.48
C ALA A 526 3.75 -10.44 13.84
N LEU A 527 2.58 -10.02 13.35
CA LEU A 527 1.95 -8.77 13.76
C LEU A 527 1.78 -8.77 15.29
N ARG A 528 2.28 -7.75 15.97
CA ARG A 528 2.27 -7.70 17.44
C ARG A 528 0.86 -7.42 17.98
N LEU A 529 0.04 -6.70 17.21
CA LEU A 529 -1.30 -6.26 17.61
C LEU A 529 -2.42 -7.00 16.86
N ARG A 530 -2.29 -8.34 16.72
CA ARG A 530 -3.21 -9.19 15.94
C ARG A 530 -4.67 -9.14 16.37
N LEU A 531 -4.93 -8.95 17.67
CA LEU A 531 -6.29 -8.83 18.19
C LEU A 531 -6.73 -7.35 18.27
N LEU A 532 -5.82 -6.48 18.69
CA LEU A 532 -6.12 -5.07 18.91
C LEU A 532 -6.48 -4.35 17.60
N LEU A 533 -5.77 -4.60 16.49
CA LEU A 533 -6.06 -3.96 15.21
C LEU A 533 -7.47 -4.29 14.67
N PRO A 534 -7.89 -5.57 14.52
CA PRO A 534 -9.25 -5.85 14.05
C PRO A 534 -10.32 -5.43 15.07
N ALA A 535 -10.08 -5.57 16.37
CA ALA A 535 -11.04 -5.14 17.39
C ALA A 535 -11.25 -3.62 17.40
N SER A 536 -10.17 -2.83 17.31
CA SER A 536 -10.26 -1.37 17.23
C SER A 536 -10.89 -0.90 15.92
N LEU A 537 -10.64 -1.58 14.80
CA LEU A 537 -11.32 -1.28 13.53
C LEU A 537 -12.83 -1.57 13.62
N ALA A 538 -13.22 -2.66 14.26
CA ALA A 538 -14.63 -2.98 14.50
C ALA A 538 -15.30 -1.92 15.40
N LEU A 539 -14.62 -1.49 16.47
CA LEU A 539 -15.10 -0.41 17.33
C LEU A 539 -15.26 0.91 16.56
N LEU A 540 -14.28 1.29 15.75
CA LEU A 540 -14.34 2.47 14.89
C LEU A 540 -15.47 2.39 13.86
N GLY A 541 -15.72 1.19 13.31
CA GLY A 541 -16.83 0.93 12.40
C GLY A 541 -18.22 1.09 13.03
N VAL A 542 -18.33 0.98 14.36
CA VAL A 542 -19.57 1.27 15.10
C VAL A 542 -19.63 2.74 15.51
N LEU A 543 -18.51 3.26 16.02
CA LEU A 543 -18.45 4.60 16.62
C LEU A 543 -18.49 5.72 15.58
N GLY A 544 -17.84 5.55 14.43
CA GLY A 544 -17.84 6.55 13.35
C GLY A 544 -19.26 6.88 12.87
N PRO A 545 -20.04 5.87 12.44
CA PRO A 545 -21.40 6.11 11.98
C PRO A 545 -22.36 6.61 13.07
N ALA A 546 -22.08 6.32 14.34
CA ALA A 546 -22.83 6.84 15.48
C ALA A 546 -22.53 8.34 15.70
N MET A 547 -21.25 8.73 15.73
CA MET A 547 -20.82 10.11 15.88
C MET A 547 -21.27 10.99 14.71
N GLN A 548 -21.23 10.45 13.48
CA GLN A 548 -21.75 11.13 12.31
C GLN A 548 -23.25 11.47 12.47
N ARG A 549 -24.07 10.52 12.93
CA ARG A 549 -25.52 10.75 13.13
C ARG A 549 -25.80 11.72 14.27
N MET A 550 -25.04 11.64 15.35
CA MET A 550 -25.17 12.60 16.46
C MET A 550 -24.89 14.03 16.00
N TRP A 551 -23.95 14.20 15.07
CA TRP A 551 -23.64 15.51 14.50
C TRP A 551 -24.66 15.96 13.44
N LEU A 552 -24.86 15.18 12.38
CA LEU A 552 -25.65 15.62 11.21
C LEU A 552 -27.18 15.44 11.36
N SER A 553 -27.64 14.52 12.21
CA SER A 553 -29.07 14.18 12.31
C SER A 553 -29.70 14.58 13.63
N TYR A 554 -28.99 14.39 14.74
CA TYR A 554 -29.51 14.71 16.07
C TYR A 554 -29.02 16.06 16.62
N GLU A 555 -28.06 16.69 15.96
CA GLU A 555 -27.47 17.98 16.34
C GLU A 555 -26.97 18.04 17.80
N SER A 556 -26.71 16.88 18.40
CA SER A 556 -26.31 16.73 19.81
C SER A 556 -24.79 16.68 20.00
N ALA A 557 -24.04 16.61 18.90
CA ALA A 557 -22.59 16.64 18.86
C ALA A 557 -22.13 17.59 17.76
N ASN A 558 -20.97 18.22 17.92
CA ASN A 558 -20.36 19.03 16.85
C ASN A 558 -19.42 18.21 15.95
N SER A 559 -18.89 18.86 14.91
CA SER A 559 -17.94 18.28 13.94
C SER A 559 -16.71 17.64 14.60
N ASN A 560 -16.25 18.19 15.73
CA ASN A 560 -15.04 17.75 16.43
C ASN A 560 -15.17 16.30 16.92
N PHE A 561 -16.36 15.86 17.33
CA PHE A 561 -16.57 14.47 17.77
C PHE A 561 -16.38 13.50 16.62
N PHE A 562 -16.96 13.79 15.46
CA PHE A 562 -16.76 12.97 14.27
C PHE A 562 -15.29 13.00 13.82
N TYR A 563 -14.67 14.18 13.81
CA TYR A 563 -13.26 14.32 13.43
C TYR A 563 -12.31 13.56 14.38
N SER A 564 -12.62 13.52 15.68
CA SER A 564 -11.86 12.71 16.65
C SER A 564 -11.87 11.22 16.30
N ILE A 565 -12.99 10.71 15.78
CA ILE A 565 -13.07 9.32 15.30
C ILE A 565 -12.26 9.13 14.01
N THR A 566 -12.29 10.08 13.07
CA THR A 566 -11.48 9.99 11.85
C THR A 566 -9.99 10.11 12.12
N LEU A 567 -9.59 10.86 13.15
CA LEU A 567 -8.20 10.91 13.65
C LEU A 567 -7.79 9.56 14.24
N LEU A 568 -8.65 8.92 15.04
CA LEU A 568 -8.38 7.60 15.60
C LEU A 568 -8.29 6.51 14.51
N TYR A 569 -9.11 6.62 13.46
CA TYR A 569 -9.01 5.81 12.25
C TYR A 569 -7.69 6.06 11.49
N GLY A 570 -7.27 7.32 11.36
CA GLY A 570 -5.96 7.68 10.81
C GLY A 570 -4.80 7.08 11.62
N LEU A 571 -4.85 7.20 12.95
CA LEU A 571 -3.88 6.59 13.86
C LEU A 571 -3.83 5.06 13.69
N TRP A 572 -4.99 4.42 13.55
CA TRP A 572 -5.07 2.99 13.27
C TRP A 572 -4.34 2.61 11.97
N GLN A 573 -4.53 3.38 10.90
CA GLN A 573 -3.83 3.15 9.63
C GLN A 573 -2.31 3.33 9.76
N VAL A 574 -1.87 4.36 10.49
CA VAL A 574 -0.44 4.59 10.77
C VAL A 574 0.16 3.44 11.58
N VAL A 575 -0.54 2.92 12.57
CA VAL A 575 -0.10 1.75 13.36
C VAL A 575 -0.01 0.50 12.50
N LEU A 576 -0.97 0.27 11.60
CA LEU A 576 -0.94 -0.83 10.63
C LEU A 576 0.27 -0.67 9.69
N LEU A 577 0.44 0.51 9.09
CA LEU A 577 1.57 0.85 8.22
C LEU A 577 2.91 0.62 8.91
N GLY A 578 3.07 1.11 10.15
CA GLY A 578 4.28 0.94 10.94
C GLY A 578 4.59 -0.53 11.26
N GLN A 579 3.58 -1.36 11.51
CA GLN A 579 3.78 -2.80 11.71
C GLN A 579 4.20 -3.50 10.43
N VAL A 580 3.54 -3.21 9.29
CA VAL A 580 3.88 -3.80 7.99
C VAL A 580 5.30 -3.38 7.57
N LEU A 581 5.63 -2.10 7.68
CA LEU A 581 6.96 -1.58 7.36
C LEU A 581 8.03 -2.13 8.33
N GLY A 582 7.78 -2.10 9.64
CA GLY A 582 8.72 -2.58 10.64
C GLY A 582 9.04 -4.07 10.46
N LEU A 583 8.02 -4.87 10.13
CA LEU A 583 8.17 -6.29 9.86
C LEU A 583 8.94 -6.57 8.57
N THR A 584 8.60 -5.87 7.47
CA THR A 584 9.32 -6.03 6.19
C THR A 584 10.80 -5.66 6.34
N LEU A 585 11.11 -4.60 7.08
CA LEU A 585 12.49 -4.21 7.42
C LEU A 585 13.20 -5.21 8.34
N TRP A 586 12.48 -5.85 9.28
CA TRP A 586 13.04 -6.89 10.13
C TRP A 586 13.40 -8.14 9.33
N VAL A 587 12.49 -8.61 8.47
CA VAL A 587 12.74 -9.75 7.58
C VAL A 587 13.90 -9.46 6.64
N ASP A 588 13.99 -8.25 6.09
CA ASP A 588 15.10 -7.83 5.23
C ASP A 588 16.45 -7.76 6.00
N ARG A 589 16.44 -7.32 7.27
CA ARG A 589 17.65 -7.38 8.12
C ARG A 589 18.12 -8.80 8.39
N LEU A 590 17.21 -9.72 8.69
CA LEU A 590 17.55 -11.13 8.90
C LEU A 590 18.12 -11.78 7.63
N ALA A 591 17.56 -11.47 6.46
CA ALA A 591 18.08 -11.95 5.19
C ALA A 591 19.53 -11.48 4.97
N ARG A 592 19.83 -10.19 5.22
CA ARG A 592 21.19 -9.65 5.15
C ARG A 592 22.18 -10.34 6.08
N GLY A 593 21.78 -10.61 7.32
CA GLY A 593 22.66 -11.26 8.29
C GLY A 593 23.12 -12.64 7.82
N LYS A 594 22.21 -13.44 7.25
CA LYS A 594 22.56 -14.77 6.74
C LYS A 594 23.34 -14.75 5.43
N GLU A 595 23.05 -13.80 4.53
CA GLU A 595 23.85 -13.59 3.31
C GLU A 595 25.32 -13.34 3.67
N ARG A 596 25.59 -12.43 4.61
CA ARG A 596 26.96 -12.12 5.06
C ARG A 596 27.68 -13.34 5.66
N LEU A 597 27.00 -14.11 6.51
CA LEU A 597 27.58 -15.31 7.11
C LEU A 597 27.94 -16.37 6.04
N LEU A 598 27.11 -16.51 5.01
CA LEU A 598 27.39 -17.42 3.89
C LEU A 598 28.58 -16.95 3.06
N ASP A 599 28.68 -15.65 2.79
CA ASP A 599 29.81 -15.07 2.07
C ASP A 599 31.12 -15.25 2.85
N GLU A 600 31.12 -14.99 4.16
CA GLU A 600 32.28 -15.23 5.05
C GLU A 600 32.70 -16.72 5.08
N GLN A 601 31.75 -17.65 5.09
CA GLN A 601 32.03 -19.09 5.03
C GLN A 601 32.62 -19.51 3.67
N LEU A 602 32.17 -18.92 2.57
CA LEU A 602 32.68 -19.20 1.23
C LEU A 602 34.08 -18.62 1.04
N ASP A 603 34.35 -17.42 1.55
CA ASP A 603 35.67 -16.81 1.51
C ASP A 603 36.67 -17.56 2.40
N GLY A 604 36.25 -18.01 3.59
CA GLY A 604 37.05 -18.89 4.45
C GLY A 604 37.41 -20.22 3.78
N ARG A 605 36.49 -20.83 3.01
CA ARG A 605 36.78 -22.05 2.23
C ARG A 605 37.72 -21.81 1.05
N ARG A 606 37.66 -20.65 0.40
CA ARG A 606 38.58 -20.28 -0.69
C ARG A 606 40.00 -20.06 -0.18
N GLN A 607 40.16 -19.53 1.02
CA GLN A 607 41.46 -19.29 1.65
C GLN A 607 42.07 -20.56 2.29
N GLY A 608 41.25 -21.57 2.60
CA GLY A 608 41.68 -22.85 3.21
C GLY A 608 42.01 -23.99 2.24
N ALA A 609 41.98 -23.79 0.92
CA ALA A 609 42.33 -24.83 -0.04
C ALA A 609 43.86 -24.94 -0.20
N PRO A 610 44.52 -26.06 0.18
CA PRO A 610 45.96 -26.20 0.02
C PRO A 610 46.31 -26.30 -1.47
N THR A 611 47.16 -25.39 -1.94
CA THR A 611 47.86 -25.50 -3.23
C THR A 611 48.88 -26.63 -3.15
N SER A 612 48.46 -27.87 -3.41
CA SER A 612 49.39 -29.00 -3.59
C SER A 612 49.95 -29.01 -5.01
N THR A 613 50.99 -28.22 -5.24
CA THR A 613 51.91 -28.40 -6.38
C THR A 613 53.34 -28.45 -5.85
N THR A 614 53.71 -29.61 -5.33
CA THR A 614 55.12 -30.01 -5.19
C THR A 614 55.25 -31.39 -5.81
N ALA A 615 55.85 -31.42 -7.00
CA ALA A 615 56.30 -32.63 -7.68
C ALA A 615 57.36 -33.33 -6.81
N PRO A 616 57.40 -34.67 -6.76
CA PRO A 616 58.51 -35.36 -6.13
C PRO A 616 59.66 -35.55 -7.12
N ASP A 617 60.84 -35.11 -6.71
CA ASP A 617 62.14 -35.51 -7.23
C ASP A 617 62.26 -37.05 -7.19
N ALA A 618 62.66 -37.64 -8.31
CA ALA A 618 63.10 -39.03 -8.39
C ALA A 618 64.46 -39.07 -9.08
N ASP A 619 65.51 -39.00 -8.27
CA ASP A 619 66.89 -39.29 -8.67
C ASP A 619 67.23 -40.76 -8.37
N GLY A 620 67.72 -41.46 -9.40
CA GLY A 620 68.76 -42.49 -9.30
C GLY A 620 68.37 -43.94 -8.98
N ALA A 621 68.55 -44.84 -9.96
CA ALA A 621 69.69 -45.78 -10.00
C ALA A 621 69.40 -47.12 -10.73
N LYS A 622 70.23 -47.39 -11.75
CA LYS A 622 70.90 -48.65 -12.11
C LYS A 622 70.12 -49.85 -12.69
N SER A 623 70.82 -50.43 -13.69
CA SER A 623 70.69 -51.70 -14.45
C SER A 623 69.61 -51.76 -15.52
#